data_AF-A0A3M9XLY0-F1
#
_entry.id   AF-A0A3M9XLY0-F1
#
_cell.length_a   1.000
_cell.length_b   1.000
_cell.length_c   1.000
_cell.angle_alpha   90.00
_cell.angle_beta   90.00
_cell.angle_gamma   90.00
#
_symmetry.space_group_name_H-M   'P 1'
#
loop_
_entity.id
_entity.type
_entity.pdbx_description
1 polymer ?
#
loop_
_entity_poly.entity_id
_entity_poly.type
_entity_poly.pdbx_seq_one_letter_code
_entity_poly.pdbx_strand_id
1 'polypeptide(L)'
;METYPIDIEPEQIVRWVMAESRAMPLEFRTIARRTIEPRRLPTRKELRLGEEERDDLTEIATVGSLQIAPAHATEGWLLTIVVEDEFGPRILDEPAASEGEQEIDVAAFYDSFIRPRRGSASAVAEVEDSAAKARLSRLLQDIEMNRHFSDRGGSSR
;
A
#
# COMPACT_ATOMS: atom_id res chain seq x y z
N MET A 1 21.40 -4.29 5.50
CA MET A 1 19.98 -4.16 5.11
C MET A 1 19.21 -5.34 5.70
N GLU A 2 18.26 -5.04 6.56
CA GLU A 2 17.37 -5.99 7.22
C GLU A 2 15.93 -5.67 6.80
N THR A 3 15.15 -6.70 6.47
CA THR A 3 13.75 -6.58 6.07
C THR A 3 12.88 -7.38 7.04
N TYR A 4 11.81 -6.80 7.57
CA TYR A 4 10.93 -7.47 8.52
C TYR A 4 9.46 -7.02 8.37
N PRO A 5 8.49 -7.91 8.64
CA PRO A 5 7.08 -7.54 8.64
C PRO A 5 6.76 -6.58 9.79
N ILE A 6 5.80 -5.69 9.56
CA ILE A 6 5.30 -4.75 10.58
C ILE A 6 3.98 -5.27 11.13
N ASP A 7 3.92 -5.41 12.45
CA ASP A 7 2.73 -5.84 13.21
C ASP A 7 1.83 -4.63 13.57
N ILE A 8 1.55 -3.79 12.57
CA ILE A 8 0.60 -2.67 12.69
C ILE A 8 -0.34 -2.78 11.51
N GLU A 9 -1.64 -2.65 11.78
CA GLU A 9 -2.67 -2.69 10.75
C GLU A 9 -2.38 -1.66 9.64
N PRO A 10 -2.28 -2.07 8.37
CA PRO A 10 -1.99 -1.15 7.26
C PRO A 10 -2.99 0.02 7.16
N GLU A 11 -4.26 -0.20 7.53
CA GLU A 11 -5.28 0.85 7.61
C GLU A 11 -4.84 1.98 8.58
N GLN A 12 -4.25 1.63 9.72
CA GLN A 12 -3.79 2.59 10.72
C GLN A 12 -2.58 3.39 10.22
N ILE A 13 -1.60 2.72 9.59
CA ILE A 13 -0.44 3.38 8.99
C ILE A 13 -0.88 4.40 7.94
N VAL A 14 -1.74 3.99 6.99
CA VAL A 14 -2.19 4.86 5.90
C VAL A 14 -2.98 6.05 6.43
N ARG A 15 -3.88 5.86 7.40
CA ARG A 15 -4.64 6.96 8.01
C ARG A 15 -3.74 7.95 8.73
N TRP A 16 -2.77 7.46 9.48
CA TRP A 16 -1.81 8.31 10.18
C TRP A 16 -1.01 9.16 9.20
N VAL A 17 -0.48 8.52 8.14
CA VAL A 17 0.25 9.20 7.05
C VAL A 17 -0.62 10.22 6.33
N MET A 18 -1.91 9.95 6.09
CA MET A 18 -2.84 10.90 5.50
C MET A 18 -3.12 12.11 6.40
N ALA A 19 -3.14 11.93 7.71
CA ALA A 19 -3.31 13.03 8.66
C ALA A 19 -2.04 13.90 8.70
N GLU A 20 -0.87 13.27 8.72
CA GLU A 20 0.42 13.96 8.68
C GLU A 20 0.68 14.68 7.36
N SER A 21 0.28 14.11 6.20
CA SER A 21 0.45 14.79 4.91
C SER A 21 -0.33 16.10 4.79
N ARG A 22 -1.33 16.30 5.66
CA ARG A 22 -2.09 17.56 5.78
C ARG A 22 -1.43 18.56 6.75
N ALA A 23 -0.53 18.09 7.62
CA ALA A 23 0.20 18.91 8.58
C ALA A 23 1.61 19.21 8.06
N MET A 24 1.93 20.48 7.84
CA MET A 24 3.29 20.89 7.46
C MET A 24 4.11 21.24 8.70
N PRO A 25 5.42 20.92 8.75
CA PRO A 25 6.25 20.27 7.72
C PRO A 25 6.21 18.73 7.74
N LEU A 26 6.43 18.12 6.57
CA LEU A 26 6.54 16.66 6.40
C LEU A 26 7.97 16.18 6.64
N GLU A 27 8.17 15.28 7.60
CA GLU A 27 9.48 14.65 7.87
C GLU A 27 9.75 13.42 6.99
N PHE A 28 8.78 13.02 6.17
CA PHE A 28 8.86 11.85 5.30
C PHE A 28 8.27 12.14 3.91
N ARG A 29 8.62 11.29 2.95
CA ARG A 29 8.11 11.27 1.58
C ARG A 29 7.25 10.03 1.38
N THR A 30 6.18 10.19 0.63
CA THR A 30 5.27 9.10 0.28
C THR A 30 5.17 8.96 -1.23
N ILE A 31 5.30 7.75 -1.73
CA ILE A 31 5.06 7.42 -3.13
C ILE A 31 4.01 6.31 -3.12
N ALA A 32 2.80 6.61 -3.61
CA ALA A 32 1.76 5.61 -3.76
C ALA A 32 1.63 5.23 -5.24
N ARG A 33 1.45 3.95 -5.50
CA ARG A 33 1.35 3.41 -6.85
C ARG A 33 0.23 2.38 -6.90
N ARG A 34 -0.37 2.29 -8.08
CA ARG A 34 -1.33 1.26 -8.45
C ARG A 34 -0.80 0.55 -9.68
N THR A 35 -0.76 -0.76 -9.62
CA THR A 35 -0.43 -1.62 -10.75
C THR A 35 -1.61 -2.54 -11.01
N ILE A 36 -2.03 -2.62 -12.27
CA ILE A 36 -3.06 -3.57 -12.71
C ILE A 36 -2.32 -4.73 -13.37
N GLU A 37 -2.34 -5.89 -12.72
CA GLU A 37 -1.69 -7.10 -13.22
C GLU A 37 -2.76 -8.09 -13.71
N PRO A 38 -2.83 -8.39 -15.02
CA PRO A 38 -3.66 -9.49 -15.50
C PRO A 38 -3.04 -10.82 -15.05
N ARG A 39 -3.62 -11.44 -14.01
CA ARG A 39 -3.28 -12.81 -13.60
C ARG A 39 -4.07 -13.78 -14.48
N ARG A 40 -3.37 -14.55 -15.31
CA ARG A 40 -4.00 -15.71 -15.97
C ARG A 40 -4.37 -16.73 -14.89
N LEU A 41 -5.66 -16.96 -14.70
CA LEU A 41 -6.16 -18.07 -13.90
C LEU A 41 -5.52 -19.38 -14.41
N PRO A 42 -4.94 -20.23 -13.55
CA PRO A 42 -4.64 -21.59 -13.95
C PRO A 42 -5.95 -22.24 -14.37
N THR A 43 -6.06 -22.60 -15.65
CA THR A 43 -7.23 -23.23 -16.24
C THR A 43 -7.63 -24.40 -15.34
N ARG A 44 -8.75 -24.27 -14.63
CA ARG A 44 -9.28 -25.35 -13.77
C ARG A 44 -9.72 -26.48 -14.70
N LYS A 45 -8.76 -27.31 -15.10
CA LYS A 45 -9.00 -28.64 -15.66
C LYS A 45 -9.71 -29.40 -14.56
N GLU A 46 -11.03 -29.38 -14.59
CA GLU A 46 -11.92 -30.49 -14.26
C GLU A 46 -13.33 -29.92 -14.13
N LEU A 47 -14.05 -29.87 -15.25
CA LEU A 47 -15.43 -30.35 -15.36
C LEU A 47 -15.80 -30.37 -16.85
N ARG A 48 -16.21 -31.57 -17.27
CA ARG A 48 -16.49 -31.94 -18.65
C ARG A 48 -17.84 -31.39 -19.13
N LEU A 49 -17.90 -31.21 -20.47
CA LEU A 49 -19.05 -31.16 -21.37
C LEU A 49 -19.81 -29.82 -21.51
N GLY A 50 -19.85 -29.33 -22.75
CA GLY A 50 -20.66 -28.19 -23.20
C GLY A 50 -19.82 -27.19 -23.97
N GLU A 51 -19.73 -27.35 -25.30
CA GLU A 51 -19.19 -26.34 -26.22
C GLU A 51 -20.18 -25.18 -26.34
N GLU A 52 -20.10 -24.19 -25.44
CA GLU A 52 -20.71 -22.87 -25.63
C GLU A 52 -19.69 -21.83 -25.16
N GLU A 53 -19.41 -20.87 -26.06
CA GLU A 53 -18.53 -19.69 -25.95
C GLU A 53 -17.90 -19.47 -24.57
N ARG A 54 -16.71 -20.05 -24.37
CA ARG A 54 -15.90 -19.80 -23.17
C ARG A 54 -15.12 -18.52 -23.39
N ASP A 55 -15.71 -17.38 -23.01
CA ASP A 55 -15.00 -16.13 -22.84
C ASP A 55 -13.77 -16.39 -21.95
N ASP A 56 -12.57 -16.04 -22.42
CA ASP A 56 -11.30 -16.19 -21.71
C ASP A 56 -11.31 -15.33 -20.44
N LEU A 57 -11.89 -15.87 -19.35
CA LEU A 57 -11.93 -15.22 -18.05
C LEU A 57 -10.48 -14.98 -17.57
N THR A 58 -10.03 -13.72 -17.66
CA THR A 58 -8.78 -13.26 -17.09
C THR A 58 -9.09 -12.65 -15.73
N GLU A 59 -8.47 -13.15 -14.66
CA GLU A 59 -8.58 -12.52 -13.35
C GLU A 59 -7.63 -11.32 -13.32
N ILE A 60 -8.16 -10.15 -12.95
CA ILE A 60 -7.36 -8.94 -12.89
C ILE A 60 -7.07 -8.68 -11.43
N ALA A 61 -5.82 -8.86 -11.01
CA ALA A 61 -5.38 -8.46 -9.68
C ALA A 61 -4.92 -7.00 -9.75
N THR A 62 -5.48 -6.15 -8.90
CA THR A 62 -4.97 -4.79 -8.73
C THR A 62 -4.09 -4.76 -7.50
N VAL A 63 -2.83 -4.41 -7.68
CA VAL A 63 -1.86 -4.27 -6.59
C VAL A 63 -1.65 -2.79 -6.30
N GLY A 64 -1.98 -2.38 -5.08
CA GLY A 64 -1.61 -1.08 -4.54
C GLY A 64 -0.29 -1.21 -3.78
N SER A 65 0.68 -0.34 -4.06
CA SER A 65 1.85 -0.17 -3.20
C SER A 65 1.97 1.26 -2.68
N LEU A 66 2.24 1.41 -1.39
CA LEU A 66 2.53 2.69 -0.76
C LEU A 66 3.90 2.60 -0.08
N GLN A 67 4.83 3.41 -0.56
CA GLN A 67 6.17 3.54 -0.01
C GLN A 67 6.27 4.80 0.83
N ILE A 68 6.80 4.66 2.03
CA ILE A 68 7.03 5.74 2.99
C ILE A 68 8.52 5.72 3.33
N ALA A 69 9.21 6.80 3.01
CA ALA A 69 10.64 6.94 3.21
C ALA A 69 10.93 8.25 3.96
N PRO A 70 12.05 8.36 4.68
CA PRO A 70 12.44 9.60 5.31
C PRO A 70 12.68 10.70 4.27
N ALA A 71 12.47 11.96 4.66
CA ALA A 71 12.75 13.09 3.77
C ALA A 71 14.23 13.16 3.35
N HIS A 72 15.12 12.64 4.20
CA HIS A 72 16.56 12.55 3.99
C HIS A 72 16.98 11.08 3.83
N ALA A 73 17.57 10.74 2.68
CA ALA A 73 18.01 9.38 2.38
C ALA A 73 19.02 8.81 3.39
N THR A 74 19.76 9.67 4.10
CA THR A 74 20.71 9.29 5.16
C THR A 74 20.06 8.62 6.37
N GLU A 75 18.72 8.65 6.47
CA GLU A 75 18.01 7.98 7.56
C GLU A 75 17.82 6.48 7.33
N GLY A 76 17.94 6.01 6.09
CA GLY A 76 18.16 4.60 5.74
C GLY A 76 17.06 3.62 6.08
N TRP A 77 15.80 4.06 6.09
CA TRP A 77 14.64 3.18 6.29
C TRP A 77 13.59 3.37 5.19
N LEU A 78 12.83 2.33 4.91
CA LEU A 78 11.71 2.33 3.98
C LEU A 78 10.59 1.47 4.57
N LEU A 79 9.37 2.01 4.61
CA LEU A 79 8.17 1.29 4.99
C LEU A 79 7.28 1.14 3.75
N THR A 80 7.01 -0.11 3.37
CA THR A 80 6.22 -0.45 2.20
C THR A 80 4.93 -1.14 2.63
N ILE A 81 3.80 -0.60 2.22
CA ILE A 81 2.48 -1.22 2.35
C ILE A 81 2.10 -1.77 0.98
N VAL A 82 1.71 -3.04 0.93
CA VAL A 82 1.21 -3.70 -0.29
C VAL A 82 -0.20 -4.17 -0.03
N VAL A 83 -1.12 -3.84 -0.92
CA VAL A 83 -2.50 -4.33 -0.91
C VAL A 83 -2.76 -5.05 -2.22
N GLU A 84 -3.02 -6.35 -2.13
CA GLU A 84 -3.46 -7.16 -3.26
C GLU A 84 -4.98 -7.20 -3.25
N ASP A 85 -5.63 -6.50 -4.18
CA ASP A 85 -7.08 -6.54 -4.38
C ASP A 85 -7.42 -7.42 -5.59
N GLU A 86 -8.06 -8.56 -5.32
CA GLU A 86 -8.56 -9.47 -6.34
C GLU A 86 -9.90 -8.94 -6.85
N PHE A 87 -9.89 -8.25 -8.00
CA PHE A 87 -11.14 -8.02 -8.71
C PHE A 87 -11.59 -9.36 -9.32
N GLY A 88 -12.80 -9.79 -8.96
CA GLY A 88 -13.48 -10.89 -9.66
C GLY A 88 -13.55 -10.64 -11.18
N PRO A 89 -13.91 -11.66 -11.98
CA PRO A 89 -13.80 -11.62 -13.43
C PRO A 89 -14.46 -10.36 -14.02
N ARG A 90 -13.67 -9.51 -14.71
CA ARG A 90 -14.19 -8.37 -15.47
C ARG A 90 -14.36 -8.76 -16.93
N ILE A 91 -15.45 -8.28 -17.54
CA ILE A 91 -15.69 -8.39 -18.98
C ILE A 91 -14.76 -7.38 -19.67
N LEU A 92 -14.06 -7.82 -20.71
CA LEU A 92 -13.01 -7.08 -21.45
C LEU A 92 -13.47 -5.75 -22.11
N ASP A 93 -14.74 -5.37 -21.99
CA ASP A 93 -15.40 -4.28 -22.72
C ASP A 93 -15.38 -2.93 -21.98
N GLU A 94 -14.95 -2.88 -20.71
CA GLU A 94 -14.63 -1.60 -20.08
C GLU A 94 -13.28 -1.09 -20.62
N PRO A 95 -13.13 0.21 -20.94
CA PRO A 95 -11.86 0.75 -21.42
C PRO A 95 -10.80 0.41 -20.38
N ALA A 96 -9.88 -0.49 -20.75
CA ALA A 96 -8.85 -1.00 -19.87
C ALA A 96 -8.23 0.19 -19.12
N ALA A 97 -8.47 0.26 -17.80
CA ALA A 97 -7.68 1.14 -16.96
C ALA A 97 -6.23 0.77 -17.26
N SER A 98 -5.51 1.72 -17.86
CA SER A 98 -4.31 1.44 -18.67
C SER A 98 -3.42 0.41 -17.97
N GLU A 99 -3.18 -0.73 -18.61
CA GLU A 99 -2.21 -1.73 -18.14
C GLU A 99 -0.89 -1.01 -17.86
N GLY A 100 -0.46 -1.00 -16.59
CA GLY A 100 0.73 -0.27 -16.18
C GLY A 100 0.72 0.17 -14.72
N GLU A 101 1.92 0.51 -14.24
CA GLU A 101 2.13 1.17 -12.95
C GLU A 101 1.76 2.66 -13.07
N GLN A 102 0.87 3.13 -12.22
CA GLN A 102 0.47 4.53 -12.13
C GLN A 102 0.77 5.07 -10.72
N GLU A 103 1.52 6.17 -10.64
CA GLU A 103 1.66 6.93 -9.40
C GLU A 103 0.34 7.63 -9.06
N ILE A 104 -0.10 7.50 -7.83
CA ILE A 104 -1.32 8.09 -7.27
C ILE A 104 -0.98 8.81 -5.97
N ASP A 105 -1.87 9.69 -5.50
CA ASP A 105 -1.71 10.28 -4.17
C ASP A 105 -2.18 9.33 -3.06
N VAL A 106 -1.75 9.59 -1.82
CA VAL A 106 -2.07 8.74 -0.66
C VAL A 106 -3.58 8.71 -0.36
N ALA A 107 -4.32 9.79 -0.67
CA ALA A 107 -5.77 9.80 -0.45
C ALA A 107 -6.49 8.90 -1.47
N ALA A 108 -6.06 8.92 -2.74
CA ALA A 108 -6.52 8.00 -3.78
C ALA A 108 -6.17 6.54 -3.44
N PHE A 109 -4.98 6.29 -2.88
CA PHE A 109 -4.58 4.96 -2.40
C PHE A 109 -5.51 4.47 -1.29
N TYR A 110 -5.80 5.31 -0.29
CA TYR A 110 -6.71 4.95 0.80
C TYR A 110 -8.12 4.63 0.28
N ASP A 111 -8.67 5.45 -0.61
CA ASP A 111 -10.02 5.25 -1.13
C ASP A 111 -10.13 3.99 -2.00
N SER A 112 -9.08 3.68 -2.78
CA SER A 112 -9.05 2.55 -3.71
C SER A 112 -8.74 1.21 -3.04
N PHE A 113 -7.88 1.17 -2.02
CA PHE A 113 -7.33 -0.08 -1.47
C PHE A 113 -7.68 -0.32 0.00
N ILE A 114 -7.71 0.73 0.83
CA ILE A 114 -7.87 0.58 2.29
C ILE A 114 -9.35 0.67 2.70
N ARG A 115 -10.04 1.72 2.26
CA ARG A 115 -11.45 1.97 2.59
C ARG A 115 -12.39 0.82 2.18
N PRO A 116 -12.22 0.15 1.02
CA PRO A 116 -13.11 -0.94 0.63
C PRO A 116 -12.98 -2.17 1.52
N ARG A 117 -11.88 -2.30 2.27
CA ARG A 117 -11.53 -3.48 3.09
C ARG A 117 -11.61 -4.79 2.28
N ARG A 118 -11.11 -4.72 1.06
CA ARG A 118 -11.02 -5.85 0.13
C ARG A 118 -9.55 -6.21 -0.07
N GLY A 119 -9.32 -7.47 -0.40
CA GLY A 119 -7.97 -7.97 -0.59
C GLY A 119 -7.19 -8.20 0.71
N SER A 120 -5.90 -8.48 0.54
CA SER A 120 -4.95 -8.66 1.64
C SER A 120 -3.96 -7.50 1.67
N ALA A 121 -3.91 -6.80 2.81
CA ALA A 121 -2.95 -5.74 3.05
C ALA A 121 -1.81 -6.25 3.95
N SER A 122 -0.58 -5.91 3.60
CA SER A 122 0.61 -6.23 4.39
C SER A 122 1.56 -5.02 4.46
N ALA A 123 2.31 -4.91 5.54
CA ALA A 123 3.31 -3.86 5.72
C ALA A 123 4.68 -4.49 6.02
N VAL A 124 5.71 -4.00 5.34
CA VAL A 124 7.09 -4.48 5.45
C VAL A 124 8.01 -3.28 5.63
N ALA A 125 8.96 -3.42 6.55
CA ALA A 125 10.01 -2.45 6.79
C ALA A 125 11.35 -2.96 6.25
N GLU A 126 12.11 -2.05 5.67
CA GLU A 126 13.49 -2.23 5.25
C GLU A 126 14.36 -1.19 5.95
N VAL A 127 15.46 -1.63 6.58
CA VAL A 127 16.37 -0.76 7.32
C VAL A 127 17.82 -1.06 6.97
N GLU A 128 18.63 -0.02 6.80
CA GLU A 128 20.05 -0.16 6.44
C GLU A 128 20.91 -0.59 7.64
N ASP A 129 20.69 0.06 8.79
CA ASP A 129 21.49 -0.08 10.01
C ASP A 129 20.64 0.07 11.30
N SER A 130 21.28 -0.07 12.46
CA SER A 130 20.60 0.00 13.76
C SER A 130 20.06 1.39 14.12
N ALA A 131 20.68 2.47 13.64
CA ALA A 131 20.16 3.82 13.83
C ALA A 131 18.94 4.07 12.93
N ALA A 132 18.96 3.56 11.69
CA ALA A 132 17.79 3.55 10.82
C ALA A 132 16.61 2.80 11.45
N LYS A 133 16.88 1.62 12.03
CA LYS A 133 15.89 0.84 12.79
C LYS A 133 15.31 1.63 13.96
N ALA A 134 16.14 2.28 14.77
CA ALA A 134 15.67 3.09 15.90
C ALA A 134 14.77 4.25 15.47
N ARG A 135 15.09 4.93 14.36
CA ARG A 135 14.25 5.99 13.78
C ARG A 135 12.90 5.45 13.33
N LEU A 136 12.89 4.36 12.57
CA LEU A 136 11.66 3.72 12.11
C LEU A 136 10.82 3.20 13.29
N SER A 137 11.43 2.56 14.29
CA SER A 137 10.71 2.09 15.48
C SER A 137 10.03 3.23 16.24
N ARG A 138 10.64 4.42 16.28
CA ARG A 138 10.02 5.60 16.88
C ARG A 138 8.78 6.04 16.08
N LEU A 139 8.89 6.08 14.75
CA LEU A 139 7.77 6.38 13.87
C LEU A 139 6.63 5.37 14.04
N LEU A 140 6.94 4.07 14.08
CA LEU A 140 5.96 3.00 14.29
C LEU A 140 5.25 3.14 15.65
N GLN A 141 5.98 3.52 16.70
CA GLN A 141 5.38 3.80 18.00
C GLN A 141 4.46 5.02 17.96
N ASP A 142 4.81 6.06 17.21
CA ASP A 142 3.96 7.23 17.01
C ASP A 142 2.68 6.87 16.24
N ILE A 143 2.78 6.03 15.20
CA ILE A 143 1.64 5.50 14.46
C ILE A 143 0.74 4.66 15.39
N GLU A 144 1.33 3.73 16.15
CA GLU A 144 0.62 2.86 17.09
C GLU A 144 -0.18 3.68 18.12
N MET A 145 0.46 4.72 18.66
CA MET A 145 -0.13 5.61 19.66
C MET A 145 -0.97 6.74 19.06
N ASN A 146 -1.12 6.77 17.74
CA ASN A 146 -1.77 7.85 16.98
C ASN A 146 -1.27 9.25 17.37
N ARG A 147 0.04 9.39 17.56
CA ARG A 147 0.73 10.65 17.90
C ARG A 147 1.20 11.33 16.64
N HIS A 148 0.80 12.58 16.46
CA HIS A 148 1.13 13.39 15.29
C HIS A 148 2.29 14.34 15.61
N PHE A 149 3.12 14.71 14.63
CA PHE A 149 4.21 15.67 14.88
C PHE A 149 3.68 17.02 15.36
N SER A 150 2.48 17.39 14.90
CA SER A 150 1.75 18.58 15.34
C SER A 150 1.44 18.62 16.84
N ASP A 151 1.25 17.46 17.48
CA ASP A 151 0.95 17.37 18.93
C ASP A 151 2.19 17.73 19.79
N ARG A 152 3.39 17.47 19.26
CA ARG A 152 4.66 17.74 19.96
C ARG A 152 5.03 19.23 20.01
N GLY A 153 4.51 20.03 19.07
CA GLY A 153 4.71 21.49 19.04
C GLY A 153 3.79 22.27 19.99
N GLY A 154 2.81 21.62 20.60
CA GLY A 154 1.76 22.25 21.42
C GLY A 154 2.16 22.63 22.85
N SER A 155 3.39 22.35 23.30
CA SER A 155 3.91 22.80 24.59
C SER A 155 4.84 24.01 24.43
N SER A 156 4.25 25.15 24.12
CA SER A 156 4.85 26.47 24.37
C SER A 156 3.72 27.44 24.70
N ARG A 157 3.37 27.50 25.99
CA ARG A 157 2.65 28.61 26.60
C ARG A 157 3.50 29.15 27.73
#